data_AF-A0A6B3HZX0-F1
#
_entry.id   AF-A0A6B3HZX0-F1
#
_cell.length_a   1.000
_cell.length_b   1.000
_cell.length_c   1.000
_cell.angle_alpha   90.00
_cell.angle_beta   90.00
_cell.angle_gamma   90.00
#
_symmetry.space_group_name_H-M   'P 1'
#
loop_
_entity.id
_entity.type
_entity.pdbx_description
1 polymer ?
#
loop_
_entity_poly.entity_id
_entity_poly.type
_entity_poly.pdbx_seq_one_letter_code
_entity_poly.pdbx_strand_id
1 'polypeptide(L)' 'MLALVNQERSKVGCSPLTTSAPLTSLAQNFSEDMAARGFFDHTDPDGDTPWDRAAQAGVQGLAAENIARGQADA' A
#
# COMPACT_ATOMS: atom_id res chain seq x y z
N MET A 1 -2.20 11.24 4.91
CA MET A 1 -2.06 10.59 3.59
C MET A 1 -3.35 10.60 2.74
N LEU A 2 -4.42 9.83 3.05
CA LEU A 2 -5.59 9.73 2.14
C LEU A 2 -6.20 11.07 1.70
N ALA A 3 -6.34 12.03 2.63
CA ALA A 3 -6.86 13.35 2.31
C ALA A 3 -6.02 14.10 1.26
N LEU A 4 -4.68 14.01 1.35
CA LEU A 4 -3.75 14.61 0.38
C LEU A 4 -3.84 13.91 -0.97
N VAL A 5 -3.91 12.57 -0.99
CA VAL A 5 -4.12 11.80 -2.23
C VAL A 5 -5.42 12.23 -2.93
N ASN A 6 -6.52 12.36 -2.18
CA ASN A 6 -7.79 12.81 -2.74
C ASN A 6 -7.76 14.27 -3.20
N GLN A 7 -6.96 15.13 -2.56
CA GLN A 7 -6.72 16.50 -3.02
C GLN A 7 -6.04 16.49 -4.41
N GLU A 8 -5.00 15.67 -4.61
CA GLU A 8 -4.33 15.55 -5.92
C GLU A 8 -5.25 14.94 -6.98
N ARG A 9 -6.03 13.91 -6.62
CA ARG A 9 -7.04 13.31 -7.53
C ARG A 9 -8.07 14.33 -8.01
N SER A 10 -8.52 15.22 -7.12
CA SER A 10 -9.48 16.27 -7.48
C SER A 10 -8.92 17.26 -8.50
N LYS A 11 -7.61 17.56 -8.48
CA LYS A 11 -6.99 18.51 -9.43
C LYS A 11 -7.06 18.02 -10.88
N VAL A 12 -7.13 16.71 -11.09
CA VAL A 12 -7.18 16.06 -12.41
C VAL A 12 -8.56 15.46 -12.73
N GLY A 13 -9.58 15.75 -11.92
CA GLY A 13 -10.96 15.29 -12.16
C GLY A 13 -11.21 13.82 -11.83
N CYS A 14 -10.34 13.17 -11.03
CA CYS A 14 -10.57 11.81 -10.57
C CYS A 14 -11.51 11.78 -9.34
N SER A 15 -12.43 10.81 -9.29
CA SER A 15 -13.27 10.56 -8.11
C SER A 15 -12.43 10.25 -6.87
N PRO A 16 -12.86 10.67 -5.67
CA PRO A 16 -12.12 10.38 -4.44
C PRO A 16 -12.08 8.88 -4.14
N LEU A 17 -10.99 8.44 -3.52
CA LEU A 17 -10.85 7.11 -2.95
C LEU A 17 -11.43 7.07 -1.54
N THR A 18 -11.85 5.89 -1.11
CA THR A 18 -12.26 5.58 0.26
C THR A 18 -11.27 4.61 0.92
N THR A 19 -11.25 4.58 2.25
CA THR A 19 -10.46 3.58 2.99
C THR A 19 -11.11 2.20 2.91
N SER A 20 -10.27 1.17 2.98
CA SER A 20 -10.66 -0.23 3.13
C SER A 20 -9.85 -0.83 4.25
N ALA A 21 -10.51 -1.28 5.33
CA ALA A 21 -9.82 -1.81 6.50
C ALA A 21 -8.91 -3.01 6.17
N PRO A 22 -9.34 -4.00 5.35
CA PRO A 22 -8.45 -5.07 4.91
C PRO A 22 -7.19 -4.58 4.18
N LEU A 23 -7.31 -3.59 3.29
CA LEU A 23 -6.16 -3.00 2.58
C LEU A 23 -5.24 -2.23 3.53
N THR A 24 -5.80 -1.52 4.51
CA THR A 24 -5.02 -0.82 5.53
C THR A 24 -4.20 -1.79 6.37
N SER A 25 -4.79 -2.91 6.83
CA SER A 25 -4.07 -3.93 7.58
C SER A 25 -2.98 -4.59 6.74
N LEU A 26 -3.26 -4.95 5.48
CA LEU A 26 -2.27 -5.51 4.56
C LEU A 26 -1.07 -4.57 4.36
N ALA A 27 -1.32 -3.29 4.08
CA ALA A 27 -0.27 -2.31 3.85
C ALA A 27 0.59 -2.04 5.10
N GLN A 28 -0.04 -2.01 6.29
CA GLN A 28 0.66 -1.86 7.56
C GLN A 28 1.59 -3.04 7.82
N ASN A 29 1.06 -4.26 7.70
CA ASN A 29 1.83 -5.49 7.93
C ASN A 29 3.04 -5.57 6.97
N PHE A 30 2.86 -5.22 5.70
CA PHE A 30 3.96 -5.25 4.74
C PHE A 30 5.01 -4.16 4.99
N SER A 31 4.60 -2.99 5.46
CA SER A 31 5.53 -1.93 5.89
C SER A 31 6.36 -2.37 7.10
N GLU A 32 5.74 -3.06 8.05
CA GLU A 32 6.42 -3.65 9.21
C GLU A 32 7.37 -4.78 8.79
N ASP A 33 6.99 -5.63 7.83
CA ASP A 33 7.84 -6.70 7.32
C ASP A 33 9.10 -6.16 6.62
N MET A 34 8.93 -5.15 5.75
CA MET A 34 10.05 -4.42 5.13
C MET A 34 11.03 -3.89 6.19
N ALA A 35 10.51 -3.30 7.27
CA ALA A 35 11.33 -2.79 8.35
C ALA A 35 12.02 -3.91 9.16
N ALA A 36 11.29 -4.97 9.49
CA ALA A 36 11.78 -6.08 10.32
C ALA A 36 12.84 -6.93 9.62
N ARG A 37 12.66 -7.18 8.32
CA ARG A 37 13.56 -8.01 7.51
C ARG A 37 14.59 -7.21 6.72
N GLY A 38 14.53 -5.88 6.78
CA GLY A 38 15.56 -4.99 6.22
C GLY A 38 15.55 -4.93 4.69
N PHE A 39 14.38 -4.98 4.05
CA PHE A 39 14.22 -4.84 2.60
C PHE A 39 13.30 -3.68 2.24
N PHE A 40 13.29 -3.31 0.96
CA PHE A 40 12.39 -2.29 0.41
C PHE A 40 12.19 -2.56 -1.06
N ASP A 41 11.19 -3.40 -1.34
CA ASP A 41 10.79 -3.84 -2.67
C ASP A 41 9.30 -4.18 -2.60
N HIS A 42 8.62 -4.20 -3.74
CA HIS A 42 7.24 -4.66 -3.83
C HIS A 42 7.11 -6.17 -3.66
N THR A 43 8.15 -6.92 -4.02
CA THR A 43 8.24 -8.37 -3.82
C THR A 43 9.01 -8.63 -2.54
N ASP A 44 8.45 -9.43 -1.66
CA ASP A 44 9.13 -9.78 -0.43
C ASP A 44 10.28 -10.78 -0.66
N PRO A 45 11.15 -11.03 0.33
CA PRO A 45 12.27 -11.96 0.17
C PRO A 45 11.84 -13.42 -0.02
N ASP A 46 10.57 -13.77 0.23
CA ASP A 46 10.01 -15.10 -0.03
C ASP A 46 9.47 -15.22 -1.47
N GLY A 47 9.38 -14.09 -2.18
CA GLY A 47 8.96 -14.00 -3.57
C GLY A 47 7.50 -13.55 -3.76
N ASP A 48 6.79 -13.20 -2.68
CA ASP A 48 5.38 -12.80 -2.77
C ASP A 48 5.25 -11.36 -3.27
N THR A 49 4.52 -11.20 -4.37
CA THR A 49 4.17 -9.89 -4.94
C THR A 49 3.03 -9.23 -4.17
N PRO A 50 2.70 -7.95 -4.43
CA PRO A 50 1.54 -7.31 -3.78
C PRO A 50 0.23 -8.07 -4.01
N TRP A 51 0.07 -8.72 -5.17
CA TRP A 51 -1.12 -9.52 -5.48
C TRP A 51 -1.15 -10.84 -4.75
N ASP A 52 0.00 -11.49 -4.54
CA ASP A 52 0.08 -12.73 -3.76
C ASP A 52 -0.31 -12.45 -2.30
N ARG A 53 0.27 -11.41 -1.70
CA ARG A 53 -0.07 -10.99 -0.33
C ARG A 53 -1.54 -10.57 -0.22
N ALA A 54 -2.09 -9.87 -1.21
CA ALA A 54 -3.51 -9.52 -1.23
C ALA A 54 -4.40 -10.77 -1.30
N ALA A 55 -4.07 -11.75 -2.15
CA ALA A 55 -4.81 -13.00 -2.26
C ALA A 55 -4.77 -13.79 -0.94
N GLN A 56 -3.61 -13.88 -0.29
CA GLN A 56 -3.44 -14.52 1.02
C GLN A 56 -4.27 -13.82 2.12
N ALA A 57 -4.35 -12.50 2.07
CA ALA A 57 -5.16 -11.69 2.99
C ALA A 57 -6.67 -11.66 2.64
N GLY A 58 -7.10 -12.35 1.57
CA GLY A 58 -8.49 -12.32 1.10
C GLY A 58 -8.93 -10.97 0.52
N VAL A 59 -7.99 -10.10 0.18
CA VAL A 59 -8.22 -8.81 -0.44
C VAL A 59 -8.34 -8.98 -1.96
N GLN A 60 -9.46 -8.55 -2.51
CA GLN A 60 -9.72 -8.60 -3.95
C GLN A 60 -9.62 -7.20 -4.57
N GLY A 61 -9.28 -7.16 -5.86
CA GLY A 61 -9.28 -5.91 -6.64
C GLY A 61 -8.11 -4.96 -6.33
N LEU A 62 -7.00 -5.47 -5.80
CA LEU A 62 -5.78 -4.67 -5.68
C LEU A 62 -5.29 -4.26 -7.08
N ALA A 63 -5.17 -2.94 -7.29
CA ALA A 63 -4.75 -2.39 -8.58
C ALA A 63 -3.25 -2.09 -8.64
N ALA A 64 -2.69 -1.53 -7.57
CA ALA A 64 -1.30 -1.12 -7.47
C ALA A 64 -0.89 -0.94 -6.01
N GLU A 65 0.42 -0.89 -5.77
CA GLU A 65 1.04 -0.59 -4.49
C GLU A 65 2.06 0.55 -4.67
N ASN A 66 2.10 1.49 -3.72
CA ASN A 66 3.16 2.50 -3.62
C ASN A 66 3.84 2.33 -2.26
N ILE A 67 5.18 2.31 -2.25
CA ILE A 67 6.00 2.20 -1.02
C ILE A 67 6.93 3.42 -0.90
N ALA A 68 7.19 3.84 0.34
CA ALA A 68 8.06 4.97 0.64
C ALA A 68 8.89 4.70 1.91
N ARG A 69 10.12 5.21 1.97
CA ARG A 69 11.04 5.07 3.10
C ARG A 69 12.00 6.25 3.15
N GLY A 70 12.13 6.86 4.33
CA GLY A 70 13.08 7.95 4.61
C GLY A 70 12.50 9.36 4.57
N GLN A 71 11.26 9.53 4.12
CA GLN A 71 10.51 10.78 4.25
C GLN A 71 10.08 11.00 5.71
N ALA A 72 10.08 12.24 6.17
CA ALA A 72 9.72 12.59 7.55
C ALA A 72 8.20 12.53 7.79
N ASP A 73 7.42 12.91 6.79
CA ASP A 73 5.97 12.96 6.80
C ASP A 73 5.40 12.75 5.39
N ALA A 74 4.07 12.82 5.30
CA ALA A 74 3.28 12.67 4.08
C ALA A 74 2.89 14.03 3.50
#